data_AF-A9WC59-F1
#
_entry.id   AF-A9WC59-F1
#
_cell.length_a   1.000
_cell.length_b   1.000
_cell.length_c   1.000
_cell.angle_alpha   90.00
_cell.angle_beta   90.00
_cell.angle_gamma   90.00
#
_symmetry.space_group_name_H-M   'P 1'
#
loop_
_entity.id
_entity.type
_entity.pdbx_description
1 polymer ?
#
loop_
_entity_poly.entity_id
_entity_poly.type
_entity_poly.pdbx_seq_one_letter_code
_entity_poly.pdbx_strand_id
1 'polypeptide(L)' 'MRNGTFEQLTVEEVLQTFGPEARAFLRENRIDRSNLRFADACAAASVTPDEFFAQLDAGMRRRAARAARHSVAEYA' A
#
# COMPACT_ATOMS: atom_id res chain seq x y z
N MET A 1 -10.64 -5.13 13.37
CA MET A 1 -9.77 -6.27 13.73
C MET A 1 -9.17 -6.87 12.47
N ARG A 2 -7.89 -6.62 12.21
CA ARG A 2 -7.02 -7.51 11.40
C ARG A 2 -5.54 -7.25 11.75
N ASN A 3 -5.25 -7.00 13.04
CA ASN A 3 -3.91 -6.72 13.53
C ASN A 3 -3.38 -7.99 14.18
N GLY A 4 -2.46 -8.68 13.51
CA GLY A 4 -1.81 -9.87 14.07
C GLY A 4 -0.90 -10.63 13.11
N THR A 5 -0.87 -10.30 11.82
CA THR A 5 -0.15 -11.13 10.84
C THR A 5 0.76 -10.34 9.91
N PHE A 6 0.93 -9.03 10.09
CA PHE A 6 1.75 -8.22 9.17
C PHE A 6 3.25 -8.54 9.25
N GLU A 7 3.72 -8.96 10.41
CA GLU A 7 5.12 -9.42 10.59
C GLU A 7 5.42 -10.72 9.85
N GLN A 8 4.38 -11.50 9.54
CA GLN A 8 4.51 -12.79 8.85
C GLN A 8 4.30 -12.67 7.35
N LEU A 9 3.75 -11.54 6.87
CA LEU A 9 3.54 -11.32 5.44
C LEU A 9 4.86 -10.97 4.75
N THR A 10 5.03 -11.51 3.56
CA THR A 10 6.07 -11.14 2.61
C THR A 10 5.64 -9.93 1.77
N VAL A 11 6.61 -9.25 1.15
CA VAL A 11 6.32 -8.16 0.20
C VAL A 11 5.43 -8.66 -0.95
N GLU A 12 5.57 -9.92 -1.35
CA GLU A 12 4.80 -10.54 -2.43
C GLU A 12 3.34 -10.77 -2.04
N GLU A 13 3.05 -11.24 -0.83
CA GLU A 13 1.67 -11.40 -0.34
C GLU A 13 0.95 -10.04 -0.19
N VAL A 14 1.69 -9.00 0.22
CA VAL A 14 1.17 -7.62 0.24
C VAL A 14 0.84 -7.16 -1.19
N LEU A 15 1.70 -7.44 -2.17
CA LEU A 15 1.44 -7.15 -3.57
C LEU A 15 0.25 -7.93 -4.13
N GLN A 16 0.05 -9.19 -3.74
CA GLN A 16 -1.12 -9.97 -4.17
C GLN A 16 -2.43 -9.44 -3.56
N THR A 17 -2.39 -8.98 -2.31
CA THR A 17 -3.59 -8.51 -1.59
C THR A 17 -4.04 -7.14 -2.07
N PHE A 18 -3.11 -6.20 -2.26
CA PHE A 18 -3.41 -4.80 -2.57
C PHE A 18 -3.07 -4.41 -4.02
N GLY A 19 -2.49 -5.34 -4.79
CA GLY A 19 -2.30 -5.23 -6.23
C GLY A 19 -1.48 -4.00 -6.66
N PRO A 20 -1.95 -3.24 -7.67
CA PRO A 20 -1.18 -2.16 -8.29
C PRO A 20 -0.93 -0.97 -7.35
N GLU A 21 -1.76 -0.81 -6.32
CA GLU A 21 -1.65 0.28 -5.35
C GLU A 21 -0.47 0.07 -4.40
N ALA A 22 -0.35 -1.11 -3.80
CA ALA A 22 0.84 -1.44 -3.02
C ALA A 22 2.11 -1.36 -3.87
N ARG A 23 2.04 -1.74 -5.15
CA ARG A 23 3.20 -1.65 -6.06
C ARG A 23 3.71 -0.21 -6.23
N ALA A 24 2.81 0.77 -6.34
CA ALA A 24 3.20 2.18 -6.44
C ALA A 24 3.91 2.65 -5.17
N PHE A 25 3.31 2.36 -4.00
CA PHE A 25 3.88 2.74 -2.71
C PHE A 25 5.20 2.03 -2.39
N LEU A 26 5.34 0.74 -2.72
CA LEU A 26 6.62 0.02 -2.57
C LEU A 26 7.72 0.68 -3.40
N ARG A 27 7.41 1.07 -4.64
CA ARG A 27 8.37 1.76 -5.51
C ARG A 27 8.74 3.16 -4.99
N GLU A 28 7.77 3.91 -4.47
CA GLU A 28 8.01 5.23 -3.86
C GLU A 28 8.95 5.14 -2.66
N ASN A 29 8.77 4.11 -1.83
CA ASN A 29 9.61 3.85 -0.66
C ASN A 29 10.90 3.07 -0.99
N ARG A 30 11.21 2.84 -2.28
CA ARG A 30 12.37 2.04 -2.74
C ARG A 30 12.44 0.64 -2.12
N ILE A 31 11.28 0.07 -1.80
CA ILE A 31 11.16 -1.30 -1.31
C ILE A 31 11.14 -2.21 -2.52
N ASP A 32 12.24 -2.93 -2.73
CA ASP A 32 12.35 -3.89 -3.82
C ASP A 32 11.55 -5.17 -3.53
N ARG A 33 11.13 -5.82 -4.62
CA ARG A 33 10.48 -7.12 -4.57
C ARG A 33 11.50 -8.15 -4.15
N SER A 34 11.47 -8.51 -2.89
CA SER A 34 12.34 -9.50 -2.30
C SER A 34 11.48 -10.53 -1.57
N ASN A 35 12.01 -11.74 -1.42
CA ASN A 35 11.41 -12.78 -0.58
C ASN A 35 11.56 -12.47 0.92
N LEU A 36 11.93 -11.23 1.27
CA LEU A 36 12.03 -10.78 2.64
C LEU A 36 10.64 -10.58 3.25
N ARG A 37 10.60 -10.66 4.57
CA ARG A 37 9.41 -10.26 5.30
C ARG A 37 9.16 -8.78 5.06
N PHE A 38 7.88 -8.42 4.98
CA PHE A 38 7.47 -7.05 4.75
C PHE A 38 8.03 -6.10 5.82
N ALA A 39 8.07 -6.54 7.07
CA ALA A 39 8.66 -5.77 8.18
C ALA A 39 10.14 -5.44 7.95
N ASP A 40 10.94 -6.42 7.51
CA ASP A 40 12.37 -6.22 7.24
C ASP A 40 12.60 -5.30 6.04
N ALA A 41 11.77 -5.44 5.00
CA ALA A 41 11.83 -4.62 3.80
C ALA A 41 11.45 -3.16 4.09
N CYS A 42 10.44 -2.93 4.94
CA CYS A 42 10.07 -1.61 5.45
C CYS A 42 11.18 -1.01 6.31
N ALA A 43 11.76 -1.80 7.23
CA ALA A 43 12.87 -1.35 8.07
C ALA A 43 14.10 -0.93 7.24
N ALA A 44 14.43 -1.69 6.19
CA ALA A 44 15.50 -1.34 5.25
C ALA A 44 15.24 0.00 4.52
N ALA A 45 13.98 0.32 4.27
CA ALA A 45 13.54 1.60 3.69
C ALA A 45 13.36 2.72 4.73
N SER A 46 13.68 2.47 6.01
CA SER A 46 13.43 3.41 7.12
C SER A 46 11.96 3.79 7.31
N VAL A 47 11.05 2.88 7.00
CA VAL A 47 9.59 3.06 7.12
C VAL A 47 9.03 1.98 8.03
N THR A 48 7.99 2.30 8.80
CA THR A 48 7.29 1.27 9.58
C THR A 48 6.15 0.65 8.77
N PRO A 49 5.83 -0.64 8.96
CA PRO A 49 4.69 -1.28 8.31
C PRO A 49 3.38 -0.50 8.50
N ASP A 50 3.13 0.01 9.72
CA ASP A 50 1.93 0.79 10.03
C ASP A 50 1.86 2.09 9.23
N GLU A 51 2.99 2.81 9.11
CA GLU A 51 3.07 4.03 8.33
C GLU A 51 2.85 3.76 6.84
N PHE A 52 3.41 2.67 6.30
CA PHE A 52 3.17 2.25 4.92
C PHE A 52 1.67 2.02 4.66
N PHE A 53 0.98 1.28 5.54
CA PHE A 53 -0.45 1.02 5.37
C PHE A 53 -1.30 2.29 5.55
N ALA A 54 -0.92 3.19 6.46
CA ALA A 54 -1.59 4.47 6.61
C ALA A 54 -1.47 5.31 5.32
N GLN A 55 -0.29 5.33 4.70
CA GLN A 55 -0.09 6.01 3.42
C GLN A 55 -0.86 5.33 2.28
N LEU A 56 -0.85 4.00 2.24
CA LEU A 56 -1.61 3.21 1.27
C LEU A 56 -3.11 3.52 1.36
N ASP A 57 -3.71 3.44 2.55
CA ASP A 57 -5.13 3.73 2.78
C ASP A 57 -5.48 5.18 2.45
N ALA A 58 -4.62 6.14 2.82
CA ALA A 58 -4.77 7.53 2.41
C ALA A 58 -4.73 7.69 0.89
N GLY A 59 -3.86 6.94 0.21
CA GLY A 59 -3.79 6.86 -1.25
C GLY A 59 -5.07 6.32 -1.88
N MET A 60 -5.59 5.21 -1.35
CA MET A 60 -6.86 4.60 -1.76
C MET A 60 -8.01 5.59 -1.66
N ARG A 61 -8.16 6.23 -0.49
CA ARG A 61 -9.23 7.20 -0.22
C ARG A 61 -9.15 8.41 -1.14
N ARG A 62 -7.94 8.94 -1.38
CA ARG A 62 -7.74 10.04 -2.34
C ARG A 62 -8.15 9.65 -3.75
N ARG A 63 -7.87 8.41 -4.16
CA ARG A 63 -8.23 7.91 -5.48
C ARG A 63 -9.73 7.67 -5.63
N ALA A 64 -10.35 7.06 -4.63
CA ALA A 64 -11.81 6.91 -4.54
C ALA A 64 -12.53 8.26 -4.59
N ALA A 65 -12.03 9.26 -3.86
CA ALA A 65 -12.57 10.63 -3.89
C ALA A 65 -12.40 11.31 -5.26
N ARG A 66 -11.31 11.06 -5.98
CA ARG A 66 -11.12 11.56 -7.35
C ARG A 66 -12.02 10.85 -8.35
N ALA A 67 -12.17 9.53 -8.25
CA ALA A 67 -13.08 8.75 -9.08
C ALA A 67 -14.54 9.22 -8.92
N ALA A 68 -14.98 9.45 -7.68
CA ALA A 68 -16.32 9.98 -7.40
C ALA A 68 -16.55 11.40 -7.92
N ARG A 69 -15.51 12.23 -8.04
CA ARG A 69 -15.60 13.57 -8.63
C ARG A 69 -15.69 13.52 -10.16
N HIS A 70 -15.07 12.53 -10.79
CA HIS A 70 -15.08 12.40 -12.25
C HIS A 70 -16.45 11.93 -12.77
N SER A 71 -17.18 11.11 -12.01
CA SER A 71 -18.53 10.66 -12.36
C SER A 71 -19.61 11.74 -12.24
N VAL A 72 -19.34 12.88 -11.58
CA VAL A 72 -20.28 14.01 -11.48
C VAL A 72 -20.14 14.97 -12.65
N ALA A 73 -18.99 15.00 -13.33
CA ALA A 73 -18.76 15.88 -14.48
C ALA A 73 -19.39 15.35 -15.79
N GLU A 74 -19.86 14.11 -15.81
CA GLU A 74 -20.51 13.49 -16.99
C GLU A 74 -22.05 13.62 -16.99
N TYR A 75 -22.63 14.36 -16.03
CA TYR A 75 -24.09 14.55 -15.92
C TYR A 75 -24.52 16.02 -15.75
N ALA A 76 -23.71 16.98 -16.23
CA ALA A 76 -24.03 18.41 -16.20
C ALA A 76 -24.12 19.01 -17.60
#